data_AF-A0A1V5JUL6-F1
#
_entry.id   AF-A0A1V5JUL6-F1
#
_cell.length_a   1.000
_cell.length_b   1.000
_cell.length_c   1.000
_cell.angle_alpha   90.00
_cell.angle_beta   90.00
_cell.angle_gamma   90.00
#
_symmetry.space_group_name_H-M   'P 1'
#
loop_
_entity.id
_entity.type
_entity.pdbx_description
1 polymer ?
#
loop_
_entity_poly.entity_id
_entity_poly.type
_entity_poly.pdbx_seq_one_letter_code
_entity_poly.pdbx_strand_id
1 'polypeptide(L)' 'MGFSLYSRQREDMVTVHFEKADPEVKGSAQGINWLTAKQLKGQCLYLNREQDMGLEGLRQAKLSYHPRFLVETYRLSPRG' A
#
# COMPACT_ATOMS: atom_id res chain seq x y z
N MET A 1 -6.89 9.82 14.37
CA MET A 1 -5.48 10.18 14.03
C MET A 1 -4.81 9.05 13.23
N GLY A 2 -3.64 9.24 12.61
CA GLY A 2 -2.95 8.15 11.88
C GLY A 2 -1.61 8.58 11.29
N PHE A 3 -0.85 7.61 10.76
CA PHE A 3 0.42 7.85 10.09
C PHE A 3 0.68 6.85 8.96
N SER A 4 1.58 7.24 8.06
CA SER A 4 2.13 6.38 7.01
C SER A 4 3.65 6.49 7.00
N LEU A 5 4.33 5.35 6.90
CA LEU A 5 5.78 5.24 6.74
C LEU A 5 6.07 4.61 5.38
N TYR A 6 6.87 5.31 4.59
CA TYR A 6 7.19 4.93 3.22
C TYR A 6 8.64 5.25 2.88
N SER A 7 9.19 4.55 1.89
CA SER A 7 10.53 4.82 1.36
C SER A 7 10.56 4.66 -0.15
N ARG A 8 11.52 5.33 -0.80
CA ARG A 8 11.72 5.20 -2.24
C ARG A 8 12.34 3.84 -2.54
N GLN A 9 11.65 3.00 -3.33
CA GLN A 9 12.14 1.70 -3.75
C GLN A 9 12.94 1.78 -5.07
N ARG A 10 12.46 2.60 -6.01
CA ARG A 10 13.11 2.91 -7.30
C ARG A 10 12.82 4.35 -7.69
N GLU A 11 13.42 4.83 -8.77
CA GLU A 11 13.24 6.22 -9.23
C GLU A 11 11.76 6.59 -9.44
N ASP A 12 10.98 5.67 -9.99
CA ASP A 12 9.56 5.86 -10.33
C ASP A 12 8.60 5.25 -9.29
N MET A 13 9.09 4.67 -8.19
CA MET A 13 8.27 3.91 -7.25
C MET A 13 8.60 4.17 -5.78
N VAL A 14 7.57 4.45 -5.00
CA VAL A 14 7.62 4.52 -3.54
C VAL A 14 6.80 3.37 -2.95
N THR A 15 7.32 2.74 -1.89
CA THR A 15 6.66 1.66 -1.16
C THR A 15 6.18 2.17 0.19
N VAL A 16 4.91 1.90 0.50
CA VAL A 16 4.30 2.19 1.79
C VAL A 16 4.41 0.94 2.66
N HIS A 17 5.30 0.99 3.66
CA HIS A 17 5.59 -0.14 4.54
C HIS A 17 4.59 -0.27 5.68
N PHE A 18 4.18 0.86 6.23
CA PHE A 18 3.20 0.88 7.31
C PHE A 18 2.18 1.99 7.11
N GLU A 19 0.92 1.64 7.32
CA GLU A 19 -0.16 2.59 7.52
C GLU A 19 -0.92 2.16 8.76
N LYS A 20 -1.10 3.11 9.67
CA LYS A 20 -1.91 2.93 10.86
C LYS A 20 -2.88 4.09 10.94
N ALA A 21 -4.14 3.75 11.13
CA ALA A 21 -5.21 4.71 11.25
C ALA A 21 -6.09 4.32 12.44
N ASP A 22 -6.59 5.33 13.12
CA ASP A 22 -7.49 5.22 14.25
C ASP A 22 -8.83 4.60 13.82
N PRO A 23 -9.19 3.39 14.32
CA PRO A 23 -10.38 2.68 13.87
C PRO A 23 -11.69 3.34 14.34
N GLU A 24 -11.66 4.17 15.39
CA GLU A 24 -12.86 4.86 15.89
C GLU A 24 -13.25 6.05 14.99
N VAL A 25 -12.29 6.54 14.19
CA VAL A 25 -12.51 7.64 13.26
C VAL A 25 -12.86 7.10 11.88
N LYS A 26 -14.15 7.15 11.55
CA LYS A 26 -14.65 6.74 10.23
C LYS A 26 -13.90 7.47 9.10
N GLY A 27 -13.34 6.71 8.17
CA GLY A 27 -12.62 7.24 7.01
C GLY A 27 -11.14 7.55 7.25
N SER A 28 -10.61 7.31 8.46
CA SER A 28 -9.22 7.61 8.80
C SER A 28 -8.21 6.89 7.90
N ALA A 29 -8.42 5.60 7.62
CA ALA A 29 -7.55 4.79 6.77
C ALA A 29 -7.51 5.31 5.33
N GLN A 30 -8.68 5.68 4.78
CA GLN A 30 -8.81 6.30 3.46
C GLN A 30 -8.14 7.67 3.43
N GLY A 31 -8.30 8.45 4.50
CA GLY A 31 -7.65 9.75 4.66
C GLY A 31 -6.13 9.65 4.66
N ILE A 32 -5.55 8.70 5.41
CA ILE A 32 -4.10 8.48 5.44
C ILE A 32 -3.59 8.06 4.06
N ASN A 33 -4.26 7.12 3.39
CA ASN A 33 -3.90 6.73 2.03
C ASN A 33 -3.90 7.93 1.06
N TRP A 34 -4.97 8.74 1.08
CA TRP A 34 -5.11 9.89 0.20
C TRP A 34 -4.06 10.97 0.47
N LEU A 35 -3.79 11.28 1.75
CA LEU A 35 -2.76 12.24 2.14
C LEU A 35 -1.36 11.78 1.71
N THR A 36 -1.05 10.49 1.87
CA THR A 36 0.23 9.92 1.41
C THR A 36 0.37 10.02 -0.11
N ALA A 37 -0.67 9.63 -0.86
CA ALA A 37 -0.65 9.75 -2.33
C ALA A 37 -0.53 11.21 -2.80
N LYS A 38 -1.21 12.14 -2.11
CA LYS A 38 -1.12 13.57 -2.39
C LYS A 38 0.28 14.12 -2.11
N GLN A 39 0.88 13.74 -0.99
CA GLN A 39 2.24 14.13 -0.61
C GLN A 39 3.27 13.66 -1.65
N LEU A 40 3.10 12.45 -2.19
CA LEU A 40 4.01 11.84 -3.16
C LEU A 40 3.70 12.21 -4.62
N LYS A 41 2.69 13.06 -4.87
CA LYS A 41 2.32 13.47 -6.21
C LYS A 41 3.49 14.14 -6.92
N GLY A 42 3.84 13.62 -8.10
CA GLY A 42 4.97 14.11 -8.90
C GLY A 42 6.35 13.61 -8.45
N GLN A 43 6.43 12.84 -7.36
CA GLN A 43 7.70 12.25 -6.88
C GLN A 43 7.92 10.82 -7.38
N CYS A 44 6.83 10.11 -7.70
CA CYS A 44 6.87 8.76 -8.24
C CYS A 44 5.66 8.52 -9.15
N LEU A 45 5.79 7.57 -10.08
CA LEU A 45 4.71 7.12 -10.94
C LEU A 45 3.86 6.04 -10.25
N TYR A 46 4.48 5.21 -9.41
CA TYR A 46 3.85 4.07 -8.77
C TYR A 46 3.97 4.13 -7.25
N LEU A 47 2.87 3.77 -6.58
CA LEU A 47 2.81 3.62 -5.14
C LEU A 47 2.52 2.16 -4.80
N ASN A 48 3.53 1.46 -4.31
CA ASN A 48 3.42 0.06 -3.90
C ASN A 48 2.87 0.00 -2.47
N ARG A 49 1.71 -0.65 -2.29
CA ARG A 49 0.99 -0.77 -1.00
C ARG A 49 1.14 -2.14 -0.35
N GLU A 50 2.12 -2.94 -0.78
CA GLU A 50 2.43 -4.28 -0.29
C GLU A 50 1.26 -5.28 -0.38
N GLN A 51 1.45 -6.49 0.16
CA GLN A 51 0.52 -7.62 0.07
C GLN A 51 -0.68 -7.53 1.04
N ASP A 52 -1.78 -8.19 0.72
CA ASP A 52 -2.98 -8.27 1.58
C ASP A 52 -2.91 -9.36 2.66
N MET A 53 -1.82 -10.14 2.70
CA MET A 53 -1.59 -11.25 3.64
C MET A 53 -2.70 -12.32 3.63
N GLY A 54 -3.50 -12.40 2.56
CA GLY A 54 -4.64 -13.32 2.49
C GLY A 54 -5.87 -12.86 3.31
N LEU A 55 -5.86 -11.65 3.87
CA LEU A 55 -7.00 -11.11 4.60
C LEU A 55 -8.02 -10.51 3.62
N GLU A 56 -9.20 -11.12 3.50
CA GLU A 56 -10.21 -10.72 2.52
C GLU A 56 -10.61 -9.24 2.63
N GLY A 57 -10.89 -8.75 3.84
CA GLY A 57 -11.22 -7.34 4.06
C GLY A 57 -10.10 -6.39 3.63
N LEU A 58 -8.84 -6.77 3.85
CA LEU A 58 -7.68 -5.98 3.42
C LEU A 58 -7.52 -6.03 1.89
N ARG A 59 -7.77 -7.19 1.28
CA ARG A 59 -7.77 -7.36 -0.17
C ARG A 59 -8.83 -6.47 -0.81
N GLN A 60 -10.06 -6.49 -0.32
CA GLN A 60 -11.13 -5.61 -0.81
C GLN A 60 -10.77 -4.13 -0.66
N ALA A 61 -10.20 -3.74 0.49
CA ALA A 61 -9.75 -2.37 0.72
C ALA A 61 -8.62 -1.93 -0.22
N LYS A 62 -7.73 -2.83 -0.65
CA LYS A 62 -6.67 -2.53 -1.61
C LYS A 62 -7.19 -2.48 -3.05
N LEU A 63 -8.10 -3.39 -3.41
CA LEU A 63 -8.72 -3.45 -4.74
C LEU A 63 -9.62 -2.24 -5.02
N SER A 64 -10.26 -1.66 -4.00
CA SER A 64 -11.14 -0.48 -4.16
C SER A 64 -10.40 0.78 -4.63
N TYR A 65 -9.07 0.82 -4.54
CA TYR A 65 -8.24 1.89 -5.12
C TYR A 65 -7.86 1.64 -6.58
N HIS A 66 -8.42 0.62 -7.23
CA HIS A 66 -8.18 0.27 -8.63
C HIS A 66 -6.68 0.16 -8.97
N PRO A 67 -5.95 -0.77 -8.33
CA PRO A 67 -4.52 -0.91 -8.54
C PRO A 67 -4.22 -1.19 -10.01
N ARG A 68 -3.24 -0.49 -10.58
CA ARG A 68 -2.79 -0.72 -11.96
C ARG A 68 -2.22 -2.13 -12.15
N PHE A 69 -1.59 -2.68 -11.10
CA PHE A 69 -0.95 -3.98 -11.13
C PHE A 69 -1.22 -4.73 -9.82
N LEU A 70 -1.39 -6.05 -9.93
CA LEU A 70 -1.28 -7.00 -8.83
C LEU A 70 -0.04 -7.86 -9.11
N VAL A 71 0.95 -7.81 -8.22
CA VAL A 71 2.22 -8.50 -8.42
C VAL A 71 2.10 -9.93 -7.89
N GLU A 72 2.42 -10.91 -8.73
CA GLU A 72 2.52 -12.31 -8.33
C GLU A 72 3.80 -12.54 -7.51
N THR A 73 3.67 -13.25 -6.39
CA THR A 73 4.78 -13.62 -5.53
C THR A 73 5.03 -15.12 -5.61
N TYR A 74 6.29 -15.52 -5.73
CA TYR A 74 6.69 -16.92 -5.82
C TYR A 74 7.55 -17.30 -4.62
N ARG A 75 7.34 -18.52 -4.09
CA ARG A 75 8.22 -19.12 -3.09
C ARG A 75 9.15 -20.10 -3.78
N LEU A 76 10.45 -19.79 -3.78
CA LEU A 76 11.47 -20.71 -4.29
C LEU A 76 11.83 -21.72 -3.21
N SER A 77 11.95 -22.99 -3.59
CA SER A 77 12.47 -24.06 -2.75
C SER A 77 13.60 -24.80 -3.49
N PRO A 78 14.64 -25.27 -2.79
CA PRO A 78 15.66 -26.12 -3.40
C PRO A 78 15.03 -27.32 -4.12
N ARG A 79 15.61 -27.75 -5.24
CA ARG A 79 15.34 -29.11 -5.74
C ARG A 79 15.98 -30.09 -4.76
N GLY A 80 15.20 -31.04 -4.27
CA GLY A 80 15.69 -32.16 -3.48
C GLY A 80 16.64 -33.05 -4.26
#